data_AF-A0A954V364-F1
#
_entry.id   AF-A0A954V364-F1
#
_cell.length_a   1.000
_cell.length_b   1.000
_cell.length_c   1.000
_cell.angle_alpha   90.00
_cell.angle_beta   90.00
_cell.angle_gamma   90.00
#
_symmetry.space_group_name_H-M   'P 1'
#
loop_
_entity.id
_entity.type
_entity.pdbx_description
1 polymer ?
#
loop_
_entity_poly.entity_id
_entity_poly.type
_entity_poly.pdbx_seq_one_letter_code
_entity_poly.pdbx_strand_id
1 'polypeptide(L)' 'MMYSLREKAQRDCEWGLGSAKTEGRKEGREEGRLTGKIQVLQELLGEDVSIDEALLKRPMVELAALVSQLQKRLRKRD' A
#
# COMPACT_ATOMS: atom_id res chain seq x y z
N MET A 1 2.99 -43.92 15.68
CA MET A 1 2.41 -42.88 14.79
C MET A 1 2.48 -41.54 15.50
N MET A 2 3.67 -40.90 15.53
CA MET A 2 3.93 -39.69 16.36
C MET A 2 4.73 -38.59 15.65
N TYR A 3 5.14 -38.78 14.40
CA TYR A 3 5.96 -37.80 13.65
C TYR A 3 5.15 -36.64 13.03
N SER A 4 3.82 -36.72 13.00
CA SER A 4 2.98 -35.78 12.24
C SER A 4 2.69 -34.46 12.95
N LEU A 5 2.76 -34.41 14.30
CA LEU A 5 2.33 -33.22 15.05
C LEU A 5 3.41 -32.11 15.07
N ARG A 6 4.68 -32.50 15.25
CA ARG A 6 5.81 -31.56 15.26
C ARG A 6 6.13 -30.99 13.87
N GLU A 7 6.04 -31.84 12.84
CA GLU A 7 6.23 -31.43 11.45
C GLU A 7 5.12 -30.48 10.95
N LYS A 8 3.89 -30.61 11.47
CA LYS A 8 2.81 -29.68 11.16
C LYS A 8 3.05 -28.32 11.81
N ALA A 9 3.43 -28.30 13.09
CA ALA A 9 3.71 -27.06 13.81
C ALA A 9 4.87 -26.25 13.19
N GLN A 10 5.92 -26.93 12.70
CA GLN A 10 7.02 -26.27 11.99
C GLN A 10 6.55 -25.66 10.67
N ARG A 11 5.76 -26.39 9.88
CA ARG A 11 5.21 -25.87 8.63
C ARG A 11 4.27 -24.69 8.87
N ASP A 12 3.40 -24.75 9.87
CA ASP A 12 2.49 -23.64 10.18
C ASP A 12 3.25 -22.39 10.63
N CYS A 13 4.34 -22.53 11.41
CA CYS A 13 5.21 -21.41 11.78
C CYS A 13 5.94 -20.83 10.57
N GLU A 14 6.48 -21.68 9.70
CA GLU A 14 7.14 -21.26 8.46
C GLU A 14 6.16 -20.55 7.52
N TRP A 15 4.92 -21.04 7.44
CA TRP A 15 3.86 -20.47 6.62
C TRP A 15 3.41 -19.11 7.16
N GLY A 16 3.22 -18.97 8.48
CA GLY A 16 2.89 -17.70 9.11
C GLY A 16 3.97 -16.62 8.90
N LEU A 17 5.25 -16.99 9.04
CA LEU A 17 6.38 -16.08 8.81
C LEU A 17 6.55 -15.70 7.34
N GLY A 18 6.29 -16.63 6.42
CA GLY A 18 6.29 -16.37 4.98
C GLY A 18 5.16 -15.43 4.57
N SER A 19 3.94 -15.71 5.01
CA SER A 19 2.74 -14.89 4.74
C SER A 19 2.92 -13.46 5.23
N ALA A 20 3.35 -13.26 6.48
CA ALA A 20 3.59 -11.93 7.03
C ALA A 20 4.65 -11.12 6.25
N LYS A 21 5.74 -11.77 5.80
CA LYS A 21 6.76 -11.12 4.97
C LYS A 21 6.22 -10.75 3.58
N THR A 22 5.38 -11.59 2.99
CA THR A 22 4.80 -11.31 1.68
C THR A 22 3.73 -10.22 1.72
N GLU A 23 2.92 -10.18 2.78
CA GLU A 23 1.89 -9.16 2.98
C GLU A 23 2.55 -7.80 3.21
N GLY A 24 3.53 -7.71 4.13
CA GLY A 24 4.25 -6.45 4.37
C GLY A 24 4.99 -5.92 3.13
N ARG A 25 5.53 -6.79 2.26
CA ARG A 25 6.12 -6.37 0.98
C ARG A 25 5.10 -5.90 -0.04
N LYS A 26 3.90 -6.49 -0.06
CA LYS A 26 2.82 -6.09 -0.96
C LYS A 26 2.26 -4.74 -0.54
N GLU A 27 1.96 -4.59 0.74
CA GLU A 27 1.43 -3.34 1.32
C GLU A 27 2.39 -2.17 1.08
N GLY A 28 3.68 -2.32 1.40
CA GLY A 28 4.66 -1.25 1.18
C GLY A 28 4.86 -0.87 -0.30
N ARG A 29 4.67 -1.82 -1.23
CA ARG A 29 4.71 -1.52 -2.68
C ARG A 29 3.45 -0.80 -3.14
N GLU A 30 2.28 -1.16 -2.61
CA GLU A 30 1.02 -0.53 -2.96
C GLU A 30 0.92 0.89 -2.40
N GLU A 31 1.38 1.11 -1.16
CA GLU A 31 1.51 2.44 -0.57
C GLU A 31 2.42 3.33 -1.40
N GLY A 32 3.65 2.89 -1.71
CA GLY A 32 4.58 3.67 -2.53
C GLY A 32 4.03 4.01 -3.93
N ARG A 33 3.28 3.08 -4.54
CA ARG A 33 2.62 3.32 -5.83
C ARG A 33 1.52 4.39 -5.72
N LEU A 34 0.72 4.36 -4.65
CA LEU A 34 -0.34 5.33 -4.42
C LEU A 34 0.25 6.72 -4.14
N THR A 35 1.29 6.80 -3.31
CA THR A 35 2.02 8.03 -2.98
C THR A 35 2.54 8.73 -4.23
N GLY A 36 3.29 8.01 -5.07
CA GLY A 36 3.81 8.58 -6.32
C GLY A 36 2.70 8.99 -7.29
N LYS A 37 1.59 8.24 -7.34
CA LYS A 37 0.43 8.61 -8.16
C LYS A 37 -0.25 9.89 -7.67
N ILE A 38 -0.32 10.10 -6.36
CA ILE A 38 -0.87 11.32 -5.76
C ILE A 38 -0.01 12.53 -6.13
N GLN A 39 1.31 12.42 -6.00
CA GLN A 39 2.24 13.51 -6.32
C GLN A 39 2.14 13.92 -7.79
N VAL A 40 2.17 12.95 -8.72
CA VAL A 40 2.01 13.23 -10.15
C VAL A 40 0.66 13.90 -10.43
N LEU A 41 -0.42 13.46 -9.79
CA LEU A 41 -1.74 14.09 -9.95
C LEU A 41 -1.78 15.51 -9.37
N GLN A 42 -1.11 15.77 -8.25
CA GLN A 42 -0.98 17.11 -7.67
C GLN A 42 -0.18 18.04 -8.58
N GLU A 43 0.94 17.57 -9.14
CA GLU A 43 1.74 18.31 -10.12
C GLU A 43 0.92 18.67 -11.37
N LEU A 44 0.16 17.72 -11.93
CA LEU A 44 -0.72 17.96 -13.09
C LEU A 44 -1.83 18.98 -12.80
N LEU A 45 -2.33 18.99 -11.56
CA LEU A 45 -3.34 19.94 -11.10
C LEU A 45 -2.74 21.31 -10.74
N GLY A 46 -1.42 21.41 -10.56
CA GLY A 46 -0.75 22.61 -10.05
C GLY A 46 -0.97 22.85 -8.55
N GLU A 47 -1.23 21.78 -7.79
CA GLU A 47 -1.39 21.81 -6.34
C GLU A 47 -0.04 21.55 -5.65
N ASP A 48 0.09 21.96 -4.38
CA ASP A 48 1.29 21.68 -3.58
C ASP A 48 1.51 20.17 -3.44
N VAL A 49 2.67 19.71 -3.90
CA VAL A 49 3.06 18.30 -3.85
C VAL A 49 3.24 17.87 -2.40
N SER A 50 2.48 16.87 -1.99
CA SER A 50 2.55 16.32 -0.64
C SER A 50 3.83 15.49 -0.47
N ILE A 51 4.57 15.78 0.60
CA ILE A 51 5.82 15.11 0.95
C ILE A 51 5.56 13.63 1.26
N ASP A 52 6.44 12.73 0.82
CA ASP A 52 6.29 11.27 0.99
C ASP A 52 5.98 10.88 2.43
N GLU A 53 6.67 11.48 3.41
CA GLU A 53 6.48 11.20 4.83
C GLU A 53 5.07 11.55 5.33
N ALA A 54 4.45 12.58 4.75
CA ALA A 54 3.09 13.01 5.12
C ALA A 54 2.03 12.10 4.50
N LEU A 55 2.33 11.47 3.36
CA LEU A 55 1.45 10.51 2.69
C LEU A 55 1.61 9.10 3.28
N LEU A 56 2.84 8.68 3.62
CA LEU A 56 3.13 7.39 4.27
C LEU A 56 2.52 7.27 5.67
N LYS A 57 2.26 8.40 6.35
CA LYS A 57 1.54 8.41 7.64
C LYS A 57 0.03 8.20 7.50
N ARG A 58 -0.52 8.26 6.29
CA ARG A 58 -1.95 8.11 6.04
C ARG A 58 -2.28 6.65 5.70
N PRO A 59 -3.46 6.16 6.14
CA PRO A 59 -3.89 4.81 5.78
C PRO A 59 -4.10 4.70 4.27
N MET A 60 -3.82 3.52 3.71
CA MET A 60 -3.97 3.22 2.28
C MET A 60 -5.36 3.58 1.72
N VAL A 61 -6.42 3.45 2.52
CA VAL A 61 -7.80 3.83 2.16
C VAL A 61 -7.92 5.34 1.89
N GLU A 62 -7.27 6.17 2.71
CA GLU A 62 -7.24 7.62 2.50
C GLU A 62 -6.43 7.98 1.27
N LEU A 63 -5.28 7.32 1.04
CA LEU A 63 -4.47 7.54 -0.16
C LEU A 63 -5.27 7.21 -1.43
N ALA A 64 -6.00 6.08 -1.44
CA ALA A 64 -6.86 5.70 -2.55
C ALA A 64 -8.03 6.68 -2.77
N ALA A 65 -8.62 7.21 -1.69
CA ALA A 65 -9.63 8.24 -1.76
C ALA A 65 -9.06 9.55 -2.34
N LEU A 66 -7.86 9.95 -1.93
CA LEU A 66 -7.15 11.13 -2.43
C LEU A 66 -6.90 11.01 -3.94
N VAL A 67 -6.37 9.87 -4.39
CA VAL A 67 -6.17 9.59 -5.83
C VAL A 67 -7.49 9.76 -6.59
N SER A 68 -8.58 9.19 -6.06
CA SER A 68 -9.90 9.27 -6.71
C SER A 68 -10.43 10.71 -6.78
N GLN A 69 -10.20 11.51 -5.74
CA GLN A 69 -10.57 12.93 -5.72
C GLN A 69 -9.75 13.74 -6.73
N LEU A 70 -8.42 13.58 -6.73
CA LEU A 70 -7.53 14.27 -7.66
C LEU A 70 -7.84 13.90 -9.12
N GLN A 71 -8.09 12.62 -9.41
CA GLN A 71 -8.54 12.17 -10.73
C GLN A 71 -9.87 12.81 -11.16
N LYS A 72 -10.84 12.94 -10.23
CA LYS A 72 -12.12 13.63 -10.51
C LYS A 72 -11.91 15.13 -10.79
N ARG A 73 -10.99 15.78 -10.07
CA ARG A 73 -10.66 17.19 -10.31
C ARG A 73 -10.00 17.38 -11.68
N LEU A 74 -9.06 16.50 -12.04
CA LEU A 74 -8.39 16.55 -13.34
C LEU A 74 -9.40 16.40 -14.49
N ARG A 75 -10.32 15.42 -14.37
CA ARG A 75 -11.40 15.21 -15.36
C ARG A 75 -12.43 16.33 -15.46
N LYS A 76 -12.55 17.20 -14.44
CA LYS A 76 -13.42 18.38 -14.50
C LYS A 76 -12.73 19.59 -15.12
N ARG A 77 -11.41 19.52 -15.30
CA ARG A 77 -10.58 20.60 -15.85
C ARG A 77 -10.43 20.51 -17.37
N ASP A 78 -10.54 19.30 -17.91
CA ASP A 78 -10.75 19.04 -19.36
C ASP A 78 -12.21 19.32 -19.75
#